data_AF-A0A534RN67-F1
#
_entry.id   AF-A0A534RN67-F1
#
_cell.length_a   1.000
_cell.length_b   1.000
_cell.length_c   1.000
_cell.angle_alpha   90.00
_cell.angle_beta   90.00
_cell.angle_gamma   90.00
#
_symmetry.space_group_name_H-M   'P 1'
#
loop_
_entity.id
_entity.type
_entity.pdbx_description
1 polymer ?
#
loop_
_entity_poly.entity_id
_entity_poly.type
_entity_poly.pdbx_seq_one_letter_code
_entity_poly.pdbx_strand_id
1 'polypeptide(L)'
;MTEFDKVIPPGGEGKVKASFDTTHYKGPTAKSIQVITNDASKNPVVLQLKAEITTAIDVQPSDSVPVQGRPFDILAVKADPSLAVTVRSAAGQDGRRAKARGGAVASGSSRYVVTITPKETAPVGRTVAAVTLTTN
;
A
#
# COMPACT_ATOMS: atom_id res chain seq x y z
N MET A 1 -18.77 -5.40 -9.76
CA MET A 1 -20.13 -5.78 -10.24
C MET A 1 -20.38 -5.12 -11.58
N THR A 2 -21.05 -5.80 -12.51
CA THR A 2 -21.35 -5.29 -13.85
C THR A 2 -22.79 -5.60 -14.20
N GLU A 3 -23.53 -4.61 -14.67
CA GLU A 3 -24.92 -4.67 -15.13
C GLU A 3 -25.01 -4.03 -16.52
N PHE A 4 -25.89 -4.55 -17.38
CA PHE A 4 -26.10 -4.00 -18.71
C PHE A 4 -27.49 -4.34 -19.26
N ASP A 5 -27.98 -3.52 -20.19
CA ASP A 5 -29.21 -3.78 -20.92
C ASP A 5 -29.01 -4.96 -21.89
N LYS A 6 -29.70 -6.07 -21.63
CA LYS A 6 -29.56 -7.30 -22.42
C LYS A 6 -30.21 -7.22 -23.80
N VAL A 7 -31.19 -6.33 -23.97
CA VAL A 7 -31.95 -6.15 -25.21
C VAL A 7 -32.05 -4.66 -25.50
N ILE A 8 -31.65 -4.26 -26.70
CA ILE A 8 -31.70 -2.88 -27.18
C ILE A 8 -32.58 -2.88 -28.43
N PRO A 9 -33.70 -2.13 -28.45
CA PRO A 9 -34.52 -2.00 -29.64
C PRO A 9 -33.75 -1.38 -30.83
N PRO A 10 -34.16 -1.64 -32.08
CA PRO A 10 -33.55 -1.00 -33.25
C PRO A 10 -33.52 0.53 -33.11
N GLY A 11 -32.34 1.13 -33.28
CA GLY A 11 -32.14 2.57 -33.14
C GLY A 11 -32.14 3.10 -31.69
N GLY A 12 -32.32 2.23 -30.70
CA GLY A 12 -32.27 2.59 -29.28
C GLY A 12 -30.85 2.67 -28.72
N GLU A 13 -30.76 3.16 -27.49
CA GLU A 13 -29.52 3.23 -26.70
C GLU A 13 -29.56 2.20 -25.57
N GLY A 14 -28.44 1.52 -25.31
CA GLY A 14 -28.26 0.64 -24.17
C GLY A 14 -27.23 1.19 -23.18
N LYS A 15 -27.38 0.83 -21.91
CA LYS A 15 -26.50 1.27 -20.81
C LYS A 15 -25.69 0.11 -20.27
N VAL A 16 -24.45 0.41 -19.90
CA VAL A 16 -23.55 -0.47 -19.16
C VAL A 16 -23.16 0.23 -17.86
N LYS A 17 -23.36 -0.45 -16.73
CA LYS A 17 -22.95 0.00 -15.41
C LYS A 17 -21.89 -0.95 -14.87
N ALA A 18 -20.71 -0.42 -14.58
CA ALA A 18 -19.61 -1.19 -14.02
C ALA A 18 -19.07 -0.53 -12.75
N SER A 19 -18.67 -1.35 -11.79
CA SER A 19 -17.96 -0.93 -10.58
C SER A 19 -16.54 -1.47 -10.61
N PHE A 20 -15.58 -0.57 -10.35
CA PHE A 20 -14.16 -0.87 -10.27
C PHE A 20 -13.68 -0.58 -8.84
N ASP A 21 -13.26 -1.62 -8.13
CA ASP A 21 -12.67 -1.52 -6.81
C ASP A 21 -11.17 -1.22 -6.92
N THR A 22 -10.76 -0.07 -6.39
CA THR A 22 -9.39 0.43 -6.46
C THR A 22 -8.54 0.06 -5.24
N THR A 23 -9.08 -0.67 -4.26
CA THR A 23 -8.46 -0.93 -2.94
C THR A 23 -7.04 -1.50 -3.01
N HIS A 24 -6.72 -2.28 -4.05
CA HIS A 24 -5.40 -2.92 -4.26
C HIS A 24 -4.65 -2.41 -5.50
N TYR A 25 -5.08 -1.29 -6.08
CA TYR A 25 -4.43 -0.69 -7.25
C TYR A 25 -3.57 0.51 -6.84
N LYS A 26 -2.48 0.72 -7.58
CA LYS A 26 -1.64 1.92 -7.49
C LYS A 26 -1.03 2.27 -8.85
N GLY A 27 -0.83 3.56 -9.08
CA GLY A 27 -0.25 4.09 -10.30
C GLY A 27 -1.18 4.00 -11.52
N PRO A 28 -0.62 4.10 -12.74
CA PRO A 28 -1.39 4.05 -13.97
C PRO A 28 -2.10 2.71 -14.13
N THR A 29 -3.41 2.73 -14.39
CA THR A 29 -4.23 1.55 -14.60
C THR A 29 -5.15 1.73 -15.80
N ALA A 30 -5.27 0.67 -16.60
CA ALA A 30 -6.22 0.57 -17.69
C ALA A 30 -7.05 -0.71 -17.55
N LYS A 31 -8.37 -0.59 -17.65
CA LYS A 31 -9.32 -1.71 -17.68
C LYS A 31 -10.20 -1.61 -18.92
N SER A 32 -10.58 -2.74 -19.49
CA SER A 32 -11.46 -2.81 -20.66
C SER A 32 -12.78 -3.49 -20.32
N ILE A 33 -13.85 -3.00 -20.92
CA ILE A 33 -15.15 -3.68 -20.99
C ILE A 33 -15.40 -3.99 -22.45
N GLN A 34 -15.48 -5.28 -22.77
CA GLN A 34 -15.82 -5.73 -24.11
C GLN A 34 -17.33 -5.94 -24.20
N VAL A 35 -17.96 -5.17 -25.08
CA VAL A 35 -19.38 -5.31 -25.41
C VAL A 35 -19.48 -6.15 -26.67
N ILE A 36 -20.06 -7.34 -26.53
CA ILE A 36 -20.34 -8.25 -27.63
C ILE A 36 -21.83 -8.20 -27.97
N THR A 37 -22.14 -8.31 -29.26
CA THR A 37 -23.51 -8.26 -29.78
C THR A 37 -23.76 -9.46 -30.68
N ASN A 38 -25.02 -9.88 -30.75
CA ASN A 38 -25.49 -10.89 -31.69
C ASN A 38 -25.91 -10.30 -33.06
N ASP A 39 -25.85 -8.98 -33.24
CA ASP A 39 -26.05 -8.33 -34.53
C ASP A 39 -24.81 -8.53 -35.42
N ALA A 40 -24.95 -9.38 -36.44
CA ALA A 40 -23.87 -9.73 -37.36
C ALA A 40 -23.34 -8.53 -38.18
N SER A 41 -24.08 -7.42 -38.23
CA SER A 41 -23.66 -6.19 -38.92
C SER A 41 -22.79 -5.27 -38.04
N LYS A 42 -22.61 -5.60 -36.76
CA LYS A 42 -21.93 -4.76 -35.78
C LYS A 42 -20.70 -5.46 -35.21
N ASN A 43 -19.62 -4.70 -35.09
CA ASN A 43 -18.39 -5.18 -34.46
C ASN A 43 -18.49 -5.08 -32.92
N PRO A 44 -17.78 -5.96 -32.18
CA PRO A 44 -17.61 -5.77 -30.75
C PRO A 44 -17.03 -4.39 -30.42
N VAL A 45 -17.56 -3.76 -29.37
CA VAL A 45 -17.10 -2.45 -28.90
C VAL A 45 -16.24 -2.63 -27.66
N VAL A 46 -15.09 -1.96 -27.61
CA VAL A 46 -14.22 -1.96 -26.42
C VAL A 46 -14.28 -0.60 -25.76
N LEU A 47 -14.78 -0.59 -24.52
CA LEU A 47 -14.76 0.60 -23.67
C LEU A 47 -13.52 0.53 -22.78
N GLN A 48 -12.70 1.59 -22.74
CA GLN A 48 -11.51 1.65 -21.91
C GLN A 48 -11.68 2.63 -20.76
N LEU A 49 -11.44 2.14 -19.54
CA LEU A 49 -11.27 2.95 -18.35
C LEU A 49 -9.77 3.14 -18.10
N LYS A 50 -9.28 4.37 -18.22
CA LYS A 50 -7.90 4.74 -17.87
C LYS A 50 -7.93 5.65 -16.66
N ALA A 51 -7.13 5.32 -15.64
CA ALA A 51 -7.07 6.07 -14.40
C ALA A 51 -5.65 6.04 -13.83
N GLU A 52 -5.28 7.11 -13.12
CA GLU A 52 -4.11 7.14 -12.25
C GLU A 52 -4.59 6.90 -10.82
N ILE A 53 -4.26 5.75 -10.23
CA ILE A 53 -4.70 5.40 -8.87
C ILE A 53 -3.66 5.87 -7.86
N THR A 54 -3.96 6.95 -7.16
CA THR A 54 -3.10 7.46 -6.09
C THR A 54 -3.41 6.74 -4.78
N THR A 55 -2.42 6.04 -4.23
CA THR A 55 -2.51 5.53 -2.86
C THR A 55 -2.29 6.69 -1.89
N ALA A 56 -3.13 6.78 -0.85
CA ALA A 56 -3.06 7.88 0.11
C ALA A 56 -1.67 8.02 0.74
N ILE A 57 -0.93 6.92 0.93
CA ILE A 57 0.41 6.94 1.51
C ILE A 57 1.31 5.99 0.73
N ASP A 58 2.34 6.55 0.11
CA ASP A 58 3.48 5.79 -0.39
C ASP A 58 4.51 5.73 0.75
N VAL A 59 4.40 4.70 1.59
CA VAL A 59 5.48 4.41 2.53
C VAL A 59 6.57 3.76 1.70
N GLN A 60 7.62 4.51 1.37
CA GLN A 60 8.93 3.92 1.12
C GLN A 60 9.59 3.72 2.49
N PRO A 61 9.47 2.55 3.16
CA PRO A 61 10.51 2.20 4.09
C PRO A 61 11.78 2.07 3.25
N SER A 62 12.81 2.85 3.55
CA SER A 62 14.16 2.41 3.20
C SER A 62 14.42 1.17 4.05
N ASP A 63 14.10 0.01 3.48
CA ASP A 63 14.21 -1.29 4.13
C ASP A 63 15.67 -1.49 4.53
N SER A 64 15.87 -1.46 5.85
CA SER A 64 17.17 -1.47 6.54
C SER A 64 17.98 -0.19 6.37
N VAL A 65 18.25 0.46 7.51
CA VAL A 65 19.51 1.18 7.67
C VAL A 65 20.54 0.10 8.00
N PRO A 66 21.43 -0.29 7.07
CA PRO A 66 22.56 -1.14 7.42
C PRO A 66 23.50 -0.32 8.31
N VAL A 67 23.28 -0.38 9.62
CA VAL A 67 24.28 0.08 10.58
C VAL A 67 25.35 -1.01 10.59
N GLN A 68 26.40 -0.81 9.79
CA GLN A 68 27.56 -1.68 9.79
C GLN A 68 28.22 -1.63 11.17
N GLY A 69 28.18 -2.77 11.88
CA GLY A 69 29.11 -3.11 12.95
C GLY A 69 28.64 -2.71 14.35
N ARG A 70 28.44 -3.74 15.18
CA ARG A 70 28.06 -3.76 16.62
C ARG A 70 26.55 -3.75 16.89
N PRO A 71 26.06 -4.63 17.79
CA PRO A 71 24.71 -4.54 18.31
C PRO A 71 24.46 -3.19 18.98
N PHE A 72 23.29 -2.61 18.73
CA PHE A 72 22.85 -1.35 19.33
C PHE A 72 21.39 -1.46 19.77
N ASP A 73 20.97 -0.56 20.65
CA ASP A 73 19.60 -0.48 21.13
C ASP A 73 18.86 0.66 20.41
N ILE A 74 17.56 0.45 20.12
CA ILE A 74 16.63 1.51 19.75
C ILE A 74 16.07 2.09 21.04
N LEU A 75 16.42 3.33 21.34
CA LEU A 75 16.02 4.03 22.56
C LEU A 75 14.65 4.68 22.43
N ALA A 76 14.32 5.21 21.25
CA ALA A 76 13.06 5.90 21.02
C ALA A 76 12.60 5.77 19.57
N VAL A 77 11.28 5.79 19.38
CA VAL A 77 10.61 5.88 18.09
C VAL A 77 9.66 7.07 18.15
N LYS A 78 9.92 8.09 17.35
CA LYS A 78 9.00 9.20 17.14
C LYS A 78 8.47 9.12 15.72
N ALA A 79 7.15 9.06 15.60
CA ALA A 79 6.48 9.01 14.30
C ALA A 79 5.40 10.09 14.25
N ASP A 80 5.07 10.51 13.04
CA ASP A 80 3.85 11.28 12.81
C ASP A 80 2.63 10.58 13.44
N PRO A 81 1.68 11.31 14.08
CA PRO A 81 0.51 10.72 14.73
C PRO A 81 -0.33 9.83 13.81
N SER A 82 -0.32 10.10 12.50
CA SER A 82 -1.01 9.33 11.47
C SER A 82 -0.38 7.96 11.18
N LEU A 83 0.79 7.67 11.76
CA LEU A 83 1.51 6.41 11.55
C LEU A 83 1.56 5.58 12.85
N ALA A 84 1.50 4.27 12.67
CA ALA A 84 1.93 3.28 13.66
C ALA A 84 3.29 2.72 13.21
N VAL A 85 4.25 2.65 14.13
CA VAL A 85 5.59 2.12 13.85
C VAL A 85 5.87 0.98 14.82
N THR A 86 6.28 -0.16 14.28
CA THR A 86 6.75 -1.30 15.09
C THR A 86 8.18 -1.65 14.71
N VAL A 87 8.98 -2.00 15.71
CA VAL A 87 10.38 -2.36 15.53
C VAL A 87 10.61 -3.74 16.11
N ARG A 88 11.26 -4.61 15.33
CA ARG A 88 11.60 -5.98 15.75
C ARG A 88 13.05 -6.26 15.38
N SER A 89 13.78 -7.02 16.20
CA SER A 89 15.09 -7.51 15.79
C SER A 89 14.93 -8.44 14.58
N ALA A 90 15.72 -8.22 13.53
CA ALA A 90 15.80 -9.16 12.42
C ALA A 90 16.51 -10.41 12.94
N ALA A 91 15.83 -11.56 12.91
CA ALA A 91 16.41 -12.80 13.44
C ALA A 91 17.74 -13.13 12.72
N GLY A 92 18.83 -13.02 13.47
CA GLY A 92 20.18 -13.33 13.02
C GLY A 92 21.02 -13.84 14.18
N GLN A 93 21.14 -15.17 14.26
CA GLN A 93 22.16 -16.03 14.86
C GLN A 93 22.87 -15.75 16.21
N ASP A 94 22.67 -14.65 16.93
CA ASP A 94 23.31 -14.47 18.23
C ASP A 94 22.32 -14.69 19.38
N GLY A 95 22.43 -15.90 19.95
CA GLY A 95 21.55 -16.52 20.93
C GLY A 95 21.50 -15.88 22.32
N ARG A 96 21.33 -14.56 22.43
CA ARG A 96 20.92 -13.92 23.68
C ARG A 96 19.86 -12.87 23.36
N ARG A 97 18.59 -13.18 23.67
CA ARG A 97 17.57 -12.13 23.87
C ARG A 97 18.11 -11.20 24.94
N ALA A 98 18.76 -10.11 24.54
CA ALA A 98 19.15 -9.06 25.46
C ALA A 98 17.84 -8.58 26.10
N LYS A 99 17.71 -8.77 27.41
CA LYS A 99 16.61 -8.19 28.18
C LYS A 99 16.71 -6.69 27.95
N ALA A 100 15.67 -6.08 27.36
CA ALA A 100 15.66 -4.65 27.06
C ALA A 100 16.20 -3.90 28.28
N ARG A 101 17.33 -3.19 28.10
CA ARG A 101 17.79 -2.26 29.13
C ARG A 101 16.60 -1.34 29.40
N GLY A 102 16.12 -1.28 30.65
CA GLY A 102 14.82 -0.71 30.98
C GLY A 102 14.62 0.64 30.29
N GLY A 103 13.66 0.70 29.37
CA GLY A 103 13.36 1.89 28.55
C GLY A 103 13.66 1.78 27.05
N ALA A 104 14.43 0.79 26.58
CA ALA A 104 14.68 0.59 25.15
C ALA A 104 13.45 -0.01 24.41
N VAL A 105 13.16 0.49 23.21
CA VAL A 105 12.09 0.00 22.33
C VAL A 105 12.45 -1.35 21.71
N ALA A 106 13.72 -1.56 21.34
CA ALA A 106 14.26 -2.83 20.89
C ALA A 106 15.77 -2.87 21.20
N SER A 107 16.34 -4.04 21.50
CA SER A 107 17.72 -4.10 22.03
C SER A 107 18.56 -5.23 21.46
N GLY A 108 19.87 -5.00 21.44
CA GLY A 108 20.89 -6.03 21.24
C GLY A 108 20.94 -6.65 19.84
N SER A 109 20.42 -5.98 18.81
CA SER A 109 20.53 -6.45 17.44
C SER A 109 21.44 -5.54 16.61
N SER A 110 22.19 -6.14 15.69
CA SER A 110 22.87 -5.41 14.61
C SER A 110 21.92 -5.06 13.46
N ARG A 111 20.71 -5.64 13.45
CA ARG A 111 19.70 -5.45 12.40
C ARG A 111 18.29 -5.39 12.98
N TYR A 112 17.50 -4.42 12.56
CA TYR A 112 16.09 -4.31 12.93
C TYR A 112 15.21 -4.26 11.68
N VAL A 113 14.03 -4.88 11.79
CA VAL A 113 12.91 -4.71 10.86
C VAL A 113 12.02 -3.63 11.44
N VAL A 114 11.76 -2.59 10.65
CA VAL A 114 10.90 -1.46 11.01
C VAL A 114 9.68 -1.52 10.10
N THR A 115 8.50 -1.73 10.68
CA THR A 115 7.24 -1.74 9.95
C THR A 115 6.50 -0.45 10.23
N ILE A 116 6.18 0.31 9.17
CA ILE A 116 5.41 1.55 9.24
C ILE A 116 4.03 1.27 8.64
N THR A 117 2.98 1.58 9.39
CA THR A 117 1.59 1.33 9.01
C THR A 117 0.79 2.61 9.14
N PRO A 118 0.16 3.10 8.06
CA PRO A 118 -0.84 4.16 8.15
C PRO A 118 -1.99 3.82 9.09
N LYS A 119 -2.43 4.80 9.89
CA LYS A 119 -3.70 4.73 10.63
C LYS A 119 -4.84 5.27 9.80
N GLU A 120 -6.07 4.98 10.19
CA GLU A 120 -7.28 5.49 9.55
C GLU A 120 -7.35 7.03 9.52
N THR A 121 -6.70 7.69 10.48
CA THR A 121 -6.63 9.16 10.59
C THR A 121 -5.63 9.81 9.64
N ALA A 122 -4.90 9.01 8.84
CA ALA A 122 -3.89 9.56 7.96
C ALA A 122 -4.54 10.30 6.77
N PRO A 123 -4.07 11.52 6.44
CA PRO A 123 -4.66 12.32 5.38
C PRO A 123 -4.55 11.62 4.02
N VAL A 124 -5.59 11.75 3.21
CA VAL A 124 -5.62 11.20 1.85
C VAL A 124 -4.78 12.08 0.93
N GLY A 125 -3.85 11.48 0.20
CA GLY A 125 -3.01 12.14 -0.79
C GLY A 125 -1.56 12.29 -0.35
N ARG A 126 -0.71 12.84 -1.22
CA ARG A 126 0.75 12.84 -1.03
C ARG A 126 1.16 13.61 0.23
N THR A 127 1.54 12.86 1.27
CA THR A 127 2.01 13.41 2.54
C THR A 127 3.39 12.86 2.86
N VAL A 128 4.31 13.74 3.26
CA VAL A 128 5.63 13.34 3.80
C VAL A 128 5.47 13.24 5.31
N ALA A 129 5.58 12.03 5.85
CA ALA A 129 5.51 11.77 7.28
C ALA A 129 6.88 11.33 7.80
N ALA A 130 7.32 11.93 8.90
CA ALA A 130 8.63 11.66 9.48
C ALA A 130 8.56 10.47 10.46
N VAL A 131 9.56 9.60 10.38
CA VAL A 131 9.87 8.59 11.39
C VAL A 131 11.31 8.78 11.84
N THR A 132 11.53 8.95 13.13
CA THR A 132 12.85 9.12 13.74
C THR A 132 13.10 7.98 14.72
N LEU A 133 14.20 7.26 14.51
CA LEU A 133 14.71 6.24 15.42
C LEU A 133 15.95 6.79 16.12
N THR A 134 15.99 6.69 17.44
CA THR A 134 17.17 7.08 18.24
C THR A 134 17.90 5.83 18.71
N THR A 135 19.22 5.78 18.52
CA THR A 135 20.09 4.65 18.88
C THR A 135 21.14 5.07 19.92
N ASN A 136 21.81 4.11 20.57
CA ASN A 136 22.95 4.33 21.47
C ASN A 136 24.31 4.06 20.82
#